data_AF-A0A9P0HND1-F1
#
_entry.id   AF-A0A9P0HND1-F1
#
_cell.length_a   1.000
_cell.length_b   1.000
_cell.length_c   1.000
_cell.angle_alpha   90.00
_cell.angle_beta   90.00
_cell.angle_gamma   90.00
#
_symmetry.space_group_name_H-M   'P 1'
#
loop_
_entity.id
_entity.type
_entity.pdbx_description
1 polymer ?
#
loop_
_entity_poly.entity_id
_entity_poly.type
_entity_poly.pdbx_seq_one_letter_code
_entity_poly.pdbx_strand_id
1 'polypeptide(L)'
;MLYLPYLLMSMIIQGFLKFAEGDIMQNLFTIFAAGPGMLGLFKFINVIIYRKQLKSVMDRLSAMFPEADKPVLQQIARDSLKRTWILFTACVSVFSASIIDWLIRPPITALIHHEKTRIVDTWPVFLDTWLQWFLSYLLQCPGIVLLGHSNYMYDVIYFCTSDVILCHFKLLNYKLKHMVLTDNEKSTNELISCVKYYTNLLGVRMCRMQFICQNGLMQKHQTKKRF
;
A
#
# COMPACT_ATOMS: atom_id res chain seq x y z
N MET A 1 18.38 8.83 3.95
CA MET A 1 17.66 7.70 4.58
C MET A 1 17.52 7.82 6.11
N LEU A 2 18.44 8.48 6.83
CA LEU A 2 18.42 8.53 8.31
C LEU A 2 17.27 9.35 8.93
N TYR A 3 16.66 10.26 8.18
CA TYR A 3 15.58 11.12 8.66
C TYR A 3 14.28 10.37 9.04
N LEU A 4 13.88 9.35 8.26
CA LEU A 4 12.69 8.53 8.55
C LEU A 4 12.81 7.73 9.85
N PRO A 5 13.92 6.97 10.06
CA PRO A 5 14.19 6.33 11.34
C PRO A 5 14.27 7.33 12.50
N TYR A 6 14.88 8.50 12.29
CA TYR A 6 14.93 9.54 13.33
C TYR A 6 13.53 10.01 13.75
N LEU A 7 12.66 10.32 12.79
CA LEU A 7 11.29 10.74 13.05
C LEU A 7 10.48 9.64 13.76
N LEU A 8 10.67 8.37 13.37
CA LEU A 8 9.99 7.26 14.03
C LEU A 8 10.45 7.09 15.48
N MET A 9 11.76 7.13 15.70
CA MET A 9 12.34 7.02 17.04
C MET A 9 11.92 8.19 17.92
N SER A 10 11.82 9.41 17.38
CA SER A 10 11.34 10.57 18.14
C SER A 10 9.88 10.43 18.56
N MET A 11 9.01 9.86 17.72
CA MET A 11 7.62 9.55 18.06
C MET A 11 7.52 8.44 19.11
N ILE A 12 8.34 7.40 19.00
CA ILE A 12 8.36 6.28 19.95
C ILE A 12 8.83 6.75 21.34
N ILE A 13 9.93 7.51 21.40
CA ILE A 13 10.45 8.09 22.65
C ILE A 13 9.38 8.97 23.29
N GLN A 14 8.72 9.82 22.51
CA GLN A 14 7.65 10.67 23.00
C GLN A 14 6.46 9.87 23.55
N GLY A 15 6.11 8.73 22.91
CA GLY A 15 5.12 7.79 23.42
C GLY A 15 5.51 7.19 24.77
N PHE A 16 6.78 6.79 24.95
CA PHE A 16 7.26 6.29 26.24
C PHE A 16 7.23 7.36 27.34
N LEU A 17 7.61 8.59 27.02
CA LEU A 17 7.58 9.70 27.97
C LEU A 17 6.14 10.00 28.44
N LYS A 18 5.18 10.12 27.51
CA LYS A 18 3.77 10.31 27.86
C LYS A 18 3.18 9.13 28.63
N PHE A 19 3.65 7.90 28.34
CA PHE A 19 3.24 6.72 29.09
C PHE A 19 3.73 6.78 30.54
N ALA A 20 4.96 7.25 30.76
CA ALA A 20 5.52 7.45 32.09
C ALA A 20 4.82 8.58 32.87
N GLU A 21 4.27 9.59 32.18
CA GLU A 21 3.53 10.72 32.78
C GLU A 21 2.09 10.35 33.20
N GLY A 22 1.57 9.18 32.81
CA GLY A 22 0.29 8.65 33.31
C GLY A 22 -0.99 9.19 32.63
N ASP A 23 -0.88 10.02 31.59
CA ASP A 23 -2.05 10.55 30.87
C ASP A 23 -2.54 9.59 29.77
N ILE A 24 -3.48 8.71 30.12
CA ILE A 24 -4.03 7.66 29.24
C ILE A 24 -4.62 8.24 27.93
N MET A 25 -5.26 9.41 27.97
CA MET A 25 -5.92 9.99 26.80
C MET A 25 -4.92 10.54 25.80
N GLN A 26 -3.88 11.24 26.27
CA GLN A 26 -2.80 11.68 25.40
C GLN A 26 -1.98 10.50 24.86
N ASN A 27 -1.83 9.44 25.67
CA ASN A 27 -1.17 8.21 25.25
C ASN A 27 -1.88 7.54 24.07
N LEU A 28 -3.21 7.49 24.08
CA LEU A 28 -3.98 6.94 22.96
C LEU A 28 -3.74 7.72 21.67
N PHE A 29 -3.79 9.06 21.71
CA PHE A 29 -3.55 9.88 20.52
C PHE A 29 -2.15 9.66 19.95
N THR A 30 -1.12 9.62 20.79
CA THR A 30 0.27 9.36 20.36
C THR A 30 0.43 7.95 19.79
N ILE A 31 -0.22 6.93 20.36
CA ILE A 31 -0.22 5.56 19.81
C ILE A 31 -0.93 5.52 18.44
N PHE A 32 -2.08 6.20 18.30
CA PHE A 32 -2.81 6.28 17.04
C PHE A 32 -2.07 7.07 15.97
N ALA A 33 -1.22 8.02 16.33
CA ALA A 33 -0.35 8.72 15.40
C ALA A 33 0.89 7.87 15.01
N ALA A 34 1.52 7.21 15.97
CA ALA A 34 2.71 6.39 15.76
C ALA A 34 2.43 5.08 15.02
N GLY A 35 1.28 4.45 15.25
CA GLY A 35 0.88 3.19 14.63
C GLY A 35 0.90 3.23 13.09
N PRO A 36 0.13 4.13 12.44
CA PRO A 36 0.17 4.33 11.01
C PRO A 36 1.57 4.72 10.49
N GLY A 37 2.35 5.48 11.26
CA GLY A 37 3.74 5.80 10.94
C GLY A 37 4.64 4.56 10.87
N MET A 38 4.56 3.68 11.88
CA MET A 38 5.28 2.40 11.90
C MET A 38 4.85 1.47 10.77
N LEU A 39 3.54 1.35 10.52
CA LEU A 39 2.99 0.56 9.42
C LEU A 39 3.44 1.12 8.06
N GLY A 40 3.42 2.43 7.89
CA GLY A 40 3.90 3.11 6.69
C GLY A 40 5.37 2.84 6.42
N LEU A 41 6.22 2.90 7.44
CA LEU A 41 7.65 2.58 7.31
C LEU A 41 7.86 1.10 6.97
N PHE A 42 7.16 0.19 7.64
CA PHE A 42 7.24 -1.25 7.36
C PHE A 42 6.83 -1.55 5.92
N LYS A 43 5.70 -1.00 5.46
CA LYS A 43 5.23 -1.11 4.08
C LYS A 43 6.24 -0.51 3.09
N PHE A 44 6.80 0.66 3.38
CA PHE A 44 7.83 1.29 2.54
C PHE A 44 9.06 0.39 2.37
N ILE A 45 9.56 -0.18 3.46
CA ILE A 45 10.69 -1.11 3.43
C ILE A 45 10.34 -2.36 2.62
N ASN A 46 9.14 -2.92 2.81
CA ASN A 46 8.68 -4.06 2.01
C ASN A 46 8.63 -3.74 0.52
N VAL A 47 8.12 -2.56 0.12
CA VAL A 47 8.15 -2.14 -1.29
C VAL A 47 9.59 -2.12 -1.82
N ILE A 48 10.54 -1.58 -1.06
CA ILE A 48 11.95 -1.52 -1.48
C ILE A 48 12.54 -2.92 -1.65
N ILE A 49 12.39 -3.78 -0.65
CA ILE A 49 12.95 -5.15 -0.63
C ILE A 49 12.40 -5.95 -1.81
N TYR A 50 11.09 -5.87 -2.04
CA TYR A 50 10.40 -6.71 -3.00
C TYR A 50 10.11 -6.04 -4.35
N ARG A 51 10.64 -4.84 -4.61
CA ARG A 51 10.38 -4.07 -5.84
C ARG A 51 10.57 -4.86 -7.13
N LYS A 52 11.58 -5.73 -7.19
CA LYS A 52 11.90 -6.54 -8.37
C LYS A 52 10.83 -7.60 -8.62
N GLN A 53 10.33 -8.23 -7.56
CA GLN A 53 9.26 -9.22 -7.65
C GLN A 53 7.94 -8.55 -8.04
N LEU A 54 7.63 -7.41 -7.43
CA LEU A 54 6.44 -6.63 -7.77
C LEU A 54 6.45 -6.21 -9.25
N LYS A 55 7.58 -5.67 -9.74
CA LYS A 55 7.75 -5.35 -11.16
C LYS A 55 7.56 -6.58 -12.05
N SER A 56 8.19 -7.70 -11.71
CA SER A 56 8.04 -8.95 -12.47
C SER A 56 6.59 -9.43 -12.55
N VAL A 57 5.83 -9.31 -11.47
CA VAL A 57 4.38 -9.62 -11.45
C VAL A 57 3.61 -8.69 -12.39
N MET A 58 3.86 -7.39 -12.32
CA MET A 58 3.21 -6.41 -13.20
C MET A 58 3.55 -6.64 -14.67
N ASP A 59 4.81 -6.91 -14.98
CA ASP A 59 5.28 -7.20 -16.35
C ASP A 59 4.61 -8.47 -16.90
N ARG A 60 4.49 -9.53 -16.08
CA ARG A 60 3.79 -10.77 -16.47
C ARG A 60 2.31 -10.56 -16.73
N LEU A 61 1.61 -9.82 -15.87
CA LEU A 61 0.20 -9.47 -16.08
C LEU A 61 0.04 -8.63 -17.36
N SER A 62 0.93 -7.67 -17.57
CA SER A 62 0.94 -6.84 -18.78
C SER A 62 1.11 -7.69 -20.05
N ALA A 63 2.03 -8.66 -20.03
CA ALA A 63 2.31 -9.55 -21.15
C ALA A 63 1.15 -10.50 -21.49
N MET A 64 0.17 -10.66 -20.60
CA MET A 64 -1.02 -11.49 -20.82
C MET A 64 -2.18 -10.74 -21.48
N PHE A 65 -2.13 -9.40 -21.60
CA PHE A 65 -3.16 -8.62 -22.30
C PHE A 65 -3.17 -8.77 -23.82
N PRO A 66 -2.02 -8.89 -24.52
CA PRO A 66 -2.00 -9.14 -25.96
C PRO A 66 -2.79 -10.38 -26.39
N GLU A 67 -2.93 -11.39 -25.50
CA GLU A 67 -3.73 -12.60 -25.76
C GLU A 67 -5.27 -12.37 -25.76
N ALA A 68 -5.71 -11.11 -25.60
CA ALA A 68 -7.10 -10.69 -25.77
C ALA A 68 -7.34 -10.27 -27.23
N ASP A 69 -7.20 -11.21 -28.16
CA ASP A 69 -7.16 -10.93 -29.61
C ASP A 69 -8.55 -10.55 -30.17
N LYS A 70 -9.62 -10.96 -29.49
CA LYS A 70 -11.01 -10.73 -29.92
C LYS A 70 -11.51 -9.37 -29.41
N PRO A 71 -12.30 -8.61 -30.20
CA PRO A 71 -12.79 -7.27 -29.81
C PRO A 71 -13.60 -7.29 -28.50
N VAL A 72 -14.37 -8.35 -28.24
CA VAL A 72 -15.12 -8.52 -26.99
C VAL A 72 -14.19 -8.68 -25.78
N LEU A 73 -13.09 -9.42 -25.92
CA LEU A 73 -12.08 -9.59 -24.86
C LEU A 73 -11.34 -8.28 -24.59
N GLN A 74 -11.02 -7.51 -25.64
CA GLN A 74 -10.43 -6.18 -25.49
C GLN A 74 -11.36 -5.23 -24.75
N GLN A 75 -12.66 -5.29 -25.01
CA GLN A 75 -13.65 -4.47 -24.29
C GLN A 75 -13.70 -4.83 -22.80
N ILE A 76 -13.76 -6.12 -22.46
CA ILE A 76 -13.73 -6.59 -21.06
C ILE A 76 -12.46 -6.11 -20.34
N ALA A 77 -11.31 -6.17 -21.03
CA ALA A 77 -10.03 -5.69 -20.51
C ALA A 77 -10.03 -4.17 -20.29
N ARG A 78 -10.49 -3.39 -21.28
CA ARG A 78 -10.59 -1.92 -21.20
C ARG A 78 -11.50 -1.47 -20.07
N ASP A 79 -12.68 -2.07 -19.94
CA ASP A 79 -13.63 -1.72 -18.88
C ASP A 79 -13.07 -2.04 -17.49
N SER A 80 -12.34 -3.14 -17.36
CA SER A 80 -11.67 -3.50 -16.12
C SER A 80 -10.52 -2.55 -15.80
N LEU A 81 -9.66 -2.22 -16.76
CA LEU A 81 -8.56 -1.27 -16.57
C LEU A 81 -9.09 0.14 -16.24
N LYS A 82 -10.18 0.57 -16.90
CA LYS A 82 -10.86 1.83 -16.57
C LYS A 82 -11.36 1.82 -15.13
N ARG A 83 -11.99 0.74 -14.67
CA ARG A 83 -12.39 0.57 -13.26
C ARG A 83 -11.18 0.62 -12.33
N THR A 84 -10.11 -0.10 -12.65
CA THR A 84 -8.86 -0.09 -11.85
C THR A 84 -8.27 1.32 -11.76
N TRP A 85 -8.29 2.08 -12.85
CA TRP A 85 -7.81 3.47 -12.87
C TRP A 85 -8.68 4.41 -12.03
N ILE A 86 -10.00 4.25 -12.10
CA ILE A 86 -10.94 5.01 -11.26
C ILE A 86 -10.68 4.69 -9.78
N LEU A 87 -10.52 3.41 -9.43
CA LEU A 87 -10.21 2.99 -8.06
C LEU A 87 -8.87 3.56 -7.59
N PHE A 88 -7.83 3.47 -8.42
CA PHE A 88 -6.52 4.06 -8.15
C PHE A 88 -6.64 5.55 -7.83
N THR A 89 -7.28 6.30 -8.74
CA THR A 89 -7.41 7.76 -8.63
C THR A 89 -8.24 8.14 -7.40
N ALA A 90 -9.39 7.48 -7.19
CA ALA A 90 -10.26 7.76 -6.04
C ALA A 90 -9.54 7.48 -4.71
N CYS A 91 -8.85 6.35 -4.58
CA CYS A 91 -8.09 6.02 -3.38
C CYS A 91 -6.97 7.04 -3.14
N VAL A 92 -6.17 7.35 -4.16
CA VAL A 92 -5.08 8.34 -4.04
C VAL A 92 -5.64 9.70 -3.60
N SER A 93 -6.74 10.19 -4.21
CA SER A 93 -7.36 11.45 -3.81
C SER A 93 -7.82 11.48 -2.35
N VAL A 94 -8.53 10.44 -1.89
CA VAL A 94 -9.02 10.35 -0.50
C VAL A 94 -7.86 10.28 0.49
N PHE A 95 -6.83 9.49 0.19
CA PHE A 95 -5.66 9.35 1.06
C PHE A 95 -4.80 10.60 1.08
N SER A 96 -4.60 11.26 -0.06
CA SER A 96 -3.91 12.55 -0.13
C SER A 96 -4.69 13.63 0.61
N ALA A 97 -6.03 13.67 0.50
CA ALA A 97 -6.86 14.58 1.30
C ALA A 97 -6.71 14.33 2.81
N SER A 98 -6.64 13.06 3.22
CA SER A 98 -6.37 12.69 4.61
C SER A 98 -5.01 13.21 5.07
N ILE A 99 -3.95 13.05 4.27
CA ILE A 99 -2.62 13.57 4.62
C ILE A 99 -2.63 15.11 4.69
N ILE A 100 -3.30 15.76 3.74
CA ILE A 100 -3.45 17.23 3.73
C ILE A 100 -4.17 17.71 5.00
N ASP A 101 -5.21 17.01 5.47
CA ASP A 101 -5.89 17.33 6.73
C ASP A 101 -4.91 17.36 7.92
N TRP A 102 -4.05 16.33 8.02
CA TRP A 102 -3.01 16.30 9.06
C TRP A 102 -2.00 17.45 8.94
N LEU A 103 -1.65 17.87 7.73
CA LEU A 103 -0.70 18.97 7.50
C LEU A 103 -1.32 20.34 7.76
N ILE A 104 -2.60 20.52 7.45
CA ILE A 104 -3.30 21.81 7.56
C ILE A 104 -3.77 22.09 8.99
N ARG A 105 -4.01 21.06 9.82
CA ARG A 105 -4.45 21.25 11.21
C ARG A 105 -3.55 22.21 12.01
N PRO A 106 -2.22 22.02 12.11
CA PRO A 106 -1.37 22.93 12.87
C PRO A 106 -1.40 24.39 12.42
N PRO A 107 -1.26 24.73 11.12
CA PRO A 107 -1.33 26.12 10.69
C PRO A 107 -2.72 26.73 10.89
N ILE A 108 -3.82 25.98 10.71
CA ILE A 108 -5.16 26.49 11.03
C ILE A 108 -5.28 26.82 12.52
N THR A 109 -4.84 25.91 13.40
CA THR A 109 -4.88 26.16 14.85
C THR A 109 -4.01 27.34 15.25
N ALA A 110 -2.83 27.49 14.66
CA ALA A 110 -1.96 28.63 14.88
C ALA A 110 -2.58 29.97 14.42
N LEU A 111 -3.29 29.98 13.29
CA LEU A 111 -3.88 31.19 12.71
C LEU A 111 -5.18 31.61 13.40
N ILE A 112 -6.07 30.66 13.71
CA ILE A 112 -7.42 30.94 14.23
C ILE A 112 -7.42 31.01 15.76
N HIS A 113 -6.72 30.10 16.43
CA HIS A 113 -6.75 29.97 17.90
C HIS A 113 -5.51 30.56 18.57
N HIS A 114 -4.53 31.02 17.79
CA HIS A 114 -3.24 31.50 18.31
C HIS A 114 -2.48 30.46 19.16
N GLU A 115 -2.76 29.18 18.90
CA GLU A 115 -2.20 28.04 19.63
C GLU A 115 -1.15 27.32 18.79
N LYS A 116 0.01 27.06 19.40
CA LYS A 116 1.08 26.27 18.77
C LYS A 116 0.76 24.79 18.94
N THR A 117 0.49 24.08 17.85
CA THR A 117 0.26 22.64 17.86
C THR A 117 1.19 21.93 16.88
N ARG A 118 1.41 20.62 17.07
CA ARG A 118 2.28 19.81 16.20
C ARG A 118 1.44 18.91 15.31
N ILE A 119 2.00 18.49 14.17
CA ILE A 119 1.37 17.47 13.33
C ILE A 119 1.34 16.15 14.12
N VAL A 120 2.49 15.81 14.71
CA VAL A 120 2.66 14.65 15.60
C VAL A 120 3.55 15.00 16.78
N ASP A 121 3.31 14.32 17.90
CA ASP A 121 4.14 14.43 19.08
C ASP A 121 5.50 13.74 18.84
N THR A 122 6.58 14.52 18.90
CA THR A 122 7.96 14.05 18.71
C THR A 122 8.87 14.57 19.81
N TRP A 123 9.90 13.79 20.14
CA TRP A 123 11.00 14.20 21.03
C TRP A 123 12.28 14.57 20.24
N PRO A 124 12.95 15.70 20.53
CA PRO A 124 12.61 16.70 21.54
C PRO A 124 11.41 17.56 21.13
N VAL A 125 10.77 18.18 22.13
CA VAL A 125 9.63 19.08 21.94
C VAL A 125 10.15 20.46 21.52
N PHE A 126 9.97 20.82 20.24
CA PHE A 126 10.31 22.15 19.73
C PHE A 126 9.05 23.00 19.52
N LEU A 127 8.52 23.58 20.60
CA LEU A 127 7.24 24.31 20.57
C LEU A 127 7.26 25.63 21.36
N ASP A 128 8.37 25.99 22.00
CA ASP A 128 8.37 27.10 22.97
C ASP A 128 8.27 28.46 22.27
N THR A 129 8.91 28.60 21.11
CA THR A 129 8.84 29.82 20.29
C THR A 129 8.17 29.57 18.94
N TRP A 130 7.62 30.62 18.32
CA TRP A 130 7.06 30.54 16.96
C TRP A 130 8.08 30.08 15.91
N LEU A 131 9.36 30.46 16.08
CA LEU A 131 10.45 29.99 15.22
C LEU A 131 10.67 28.48 15.39
N GLN A 132 10.74 27.99 16.63
CA GLN A 132 10.88 26.56 16.90
C GLN A 132 9.68 25.77 16.36
N TRP A 133 8.46 26.27 16.56
CA TRP A 133 7.25 25.66 16.00
C TRP A 133 7.30 25.57 14.48
N PHE A 134 7.66 26.66 13.80
CA PHE A 134 7.77 26.71 12.33
C PHE A 134 8.82 25.73 11.80
N LEU A 135 9.99 25.69 12.43
CA LEU A 135 11.06 24.74 12.08
C LEU A 135 10.62 23.29 12.34
N SER A 136 9.95 23.02 13.46
CA SER A 136 9.40 21.70 13.76
C SER A 136 8.36 21.28 12.71
N TYR A 137 7.49 22.19 12.30
CA TYR A 137 6.50 21.94 11.25
C TYR A 137 7.16 21.60 9.91
N LEU A 138 8.12 22.43 9.46
CA LEU A 138 8.90 22.18 8.24
C LEU A 138 9.66 20.85 8.30
N LEU A 139 10.19 20.49 9.47
CA LEU A 139 10.89 19.23 9.68
C LEU A 139 9.96 18.03 9.79
N GLN A 140 8.70 18.16 10.19
CA GLN A 140 7.77 17.02 10.31
C GLN A 140 7.02 16.76 8.99
N CYS A 141 6.70 17.81 8.23
CA CYS A 141 5.91 17.74 6.99
C CYS A 141 6.41 16.67 5.99
N PRO A 142 7.69 16.63 5.58
CA PRO A 142 8.18 15.65 4.61
C PRO A 142 8.01 14.21 5.09
N GLY A 143 8.24 13.97 6.38
CA GLY A 143 8.12 12.64 6.98
C GLY A 143 6.68 12.16 7.04
N ILE A 144 5.74 13.03 7.41
CA ILE A 144 4.31 12.70 7.42
C ILE A 144 3.79 12.47 6.01
N VAL A 145 4.17 13.30 5.05
CA VAL A 145 3.82 13.09 3.63
C VAL A 145 4.34 11.74 3.14
N LEU A 146 5.60 11.44 3.42
CA LEU A 146 6.26 10.21 2.95
C LEU A 146 5.68 8.96 3.61
N LEU A 147 5.54 8.95 4.93
CA LEU A 147 4.97 7.83 5.70
C LEU A 147 3.50 7.61 5.35
N GLY A 148 2.72 8.69 5.29
CA GLY A 148 1.31 8.66 4.91
C GLY A 148 1.14 8.06 3.51
N HIS A 149 1.80 8.63 2.49
CA HIS A 149 1.67 8.11 1.13
C HIS A 149 2.21 6.68 1.01
N SER A 150 3.29 6.32 1.71
CA SER A 150 3.81 4.95 1.68
C SER A 150 2.84 3.93 2.27
N ASN A 151 2.16 4.29 3.37
CA ASN A 151 1.15 3.42 3.98
C ASN A 151 0.00 3.12 3.01
N TYR A 152 -0.52 4.16 2.36
CA TYR A 152 -1.69 4.04 1.49
C TYR A 152 -1.35 3.51 0.09
N MET A 153 -0.23 3.93 -0.50
CA MET A 153 0.17 3.48 -1.84
C MET A 153 0.42 1.97 -1.89
N TYR A 154 0.92 1.38 -0.81
CA TYR A 154 1.05 -0.07 -0.69
C TYR A 154 -0.31 -0.77 -0.88
N ASP A 155 -1.34 -0.29 -0.18
CA ASP A 155 -2.68 -0.87 -0.22
C ASP A 155 -3.34 -0.64 -1.59
N VAL A 156 -3.15 0.55 -2.17
CA VAL A 156 -3.61 0.87 -3.53
C VAL A 156 -2.98 -0.07 -4.56
N ILE A 157 -1.66 -0.27 -4.52
CA ILE A 157 -0.97 -1.21 -5.41
C ILE A 157 -1.53 -2.63 -5.23
N TYR A 158 -1.79 -3.04 -3.98
CA TYR A 158 -2.40 -4.34 -3.69
C TYR A 158 -3.81 -4.47 -4.30
N PHE A 159 -4.68 -3.48 -4.12
CA PHE A 159 -6.04 -3.50 -4.68
C PHE A 159 -6.03 -3.47 -6.20
N CYS A 160 -5.25 -2.59 -6.82
CA CYS A 160 -5.15 -2.50 -8.28
C CYS A 160 -4.60 -3.81 -8.89
N THR A 161 -3.56 -4.40 -8.29
CA THR A 161 -3.03 -5.70 -8.75
C THR A 161 -4.07 -6.81 -8.61
N SER A 162 -4.88 -6.79 -7.54
CA SER A 162 -5.98 -7.74 -7.36
C SER A 162 -7.04 -7.61 -8.45
N ASP A 163 -7.42 -6.37 -8.79
CA ASP A 163 -8.44 -6.10 -9.80
C ASP A 163 -7.96 -6.50 -11.22
N VAL A 164 -6.67 -6.29 -11.52
CA VAL A 164 -6.06 -6.76 -12.78
C VAL A 164 -6.04 -8.29 -12.83
N ILE A 165 -5.66 -8.97 -11.76
CA ILE A 165 -5.72 -10.44 -11.70
C ILE A 165 -7.17 -10.92 -11.91
N LEU A 166 -8.15 -10.26 -11.30
CA LEU A 166 -9.57 -10.58 -11.48
C LEU A 166 -10.02 -10.36 -12.93
N CYS A 167 -9.50 -9.33 -13.61
CA CYS A 167 -9.70 -9.13 -15.05
C CYS A 167 -9.22 -10.34 -15.86
N HIS A 168 -8.01 -10.84 -15.61
CA HIS A 168 -7.51 -12.03 -16.30
C HIS A 168 -8.36 -13.28 -16.03
N PHE A 169 -8.90 -13.45 -14.82
CA PHE A 169 -9.88 -14.52 -14.56
C PHE A 169 -11.18 -14.34 -15.34
N LYS A 170 -11.68 -13.10 -15.50
CA LYS A 170 -12.86 -12.83 -16.33
C LYS A 170 -12.61 -13.14 -17.81
N LEU A 171 -11.43 -12.78 -18.33
CA LEU A 171 -11.02 -13.10 -19.70
C LEU A 171 -10.94 -14.61 -19.91
N LEU A 172 -10.30 -15.34 -18.98
CA LEU A 172 -10.20 -16.80 -19.04
C LEU A 172 -11.59 -17.46 -18.98
N ASN A 173 -12.46 -17.02 -18.07
CA ASN A 173 -13.83 -17.53 -17.98
C ASN A 173 -14.61 -17.31 -19.29
N TYR A 174 -14.44 -16.14 -19.93
CA TYR A 174 -15.04 -15.89 -21.24
C TYR A 174 -14.49 -16.86 -22.29
N LYS A 175 -13.16 -17.04 -22.37
CA LYS A 175 -12.52 -17.97 -23.32
C LYS A 175 -13.04 -19.39 -23.16
N LEU A 176 -13.12 -19.90 -21.91
CA LEU A 176 -13.59 -21.25 -21.60
C LEU A 176 -15.08 -21.44 -21.95
N LYS A 177 -15.94 -20.47 -21.64
CA LYS A 177 -17.38 -20.57 -21.94
C LYS A 177 -17.72 -20.56 -23.42
N HIS A 178 -16.87 -19.95 -24.25
CA HIS A 178 -17.08 -19.84 -25.69
C HIS A 178 -16.17 -20.79 -26.49
N MET A 179 -15.51 -21.72 -25.80
CA MET A 179 -14.73 -22.76 -26.43
C MET A 179 -15.67 -23.88 -26.88
N VAL A 180 -15.62 -24.23 -28.16
CA VAL A 180 -16.36 -25.37 -28.70
C VAL A 180 -15.37 -26.54 -28.82
N LEU A 181 -15.57 -27.55 -27.97
CA LEU A 181 -14.75 -28.76 -27.99
C LEU A 181 -15.21 -29.67 -29.12
N THR A 182 -14.34 -29.90 -30.09
CA THR A 182 -14.56 -30.80 -31.24
C THR A 182 -13.29 -31.63 -31.45
N ASP A 183 -13.40 -32.83 -32.05
CA ASP A 183 -12.26 -33.72 -32.34
C ASP A 183 -11.39 -33.20 -33.50
N ASN A 184 -11.04 -31.90 -33.49
CA ASN A 184 -10.17 -31.29 -34.46
C ASN A 184 -8.93 -30.67 -33.77
N GLU A 185 -7.84 -30.61 -34.53
CA GLU A 185 -6.55 -30.10 -34.06
C GLU A 185 -6.63 -28.65 -33.55
N LYS A 186 -7.53 -27.85 -34.14
CA LYS A 186 -7.77 -26.47 -33.76
C LYS A 186 -8.34 -26.32 -32.35
N SER A 187 -9.31 -27.15 -31.98
CA SER A 187 -9.94 -27.16 -30.66
C SER A 187 -8.94 -27.58 -29.57
N THR A 188 -8.12 -28.59 -29.85
CA THR A 188 -7.02 -29.01 -28.97
C THR A 188 -6.02 -27.88 -28.74
N ASN A 189 -5.62 -27.15 -29.80
CA ASN A 189 -4.71 -26.02 -29.69
C ASN A 189 -5.30 -24.84 -28.89
N GLU A 190 -6.59 -24.55 -29.04
CA GLU A 190 -7.29 -23.53 -28.25
C GLU A 190 -7.36 -23.90 -26.75
N LEU A 191 -7.57 -25.19 -26.45
CA LEU A 191 -7.56 -25.70 -25.08
C LEU A 191 -6.16 -25.61 -24.45
N ILE A 192 -5.12 -26.05 -25.16
CA ILE A 192 -3.72 -25.95 -24.70
C ILE A 192 -3.35 -24.49 -24.40
N SER A 193 -3.74 -23.57 -25.29
CA SER A 193 -3.52 -22.12 -25.08
C SER A 193 -4.20 -21.62 -23.81
N CYS A 194 -5.45 -22.00 -23.56
CA CYS A 194 -6.17 -21.62 -22.33
C CYS A 194 -5.56 -22.21 -21.06
N VAL A 195 -5.09 -23.47 -21.10
CA VAL A 195 -4.39 -24.11 -19.98
C VAL A 195 -3.07 -23.39 -19.70
N LYS A 196 -2.32 -23.00 -20.74
CA LYS A 196 -1.08 -22.22 -20.60
C LYS A 196 -1.35 -20.85 -19.98
N TYR A 197 -2.40 -20.17 -20.42
CA TYR A 197 -2.84 -18.89 -19.86
C TYR A 197 -3.20 -19.01 -18.37
N TYR A 198 -3.98 -20.03 -18.01
CA TYR A 198 -4.33 -20.33 -16.63
C TYR A 198 -3.11 -20.63 -15.76
N THR A 199 -2.16 -21.42 -16.27
CA THR A 199 -0.92 -21.77 -15.57
C THR A 199 -0.08 -20.52 -15.30
N ASN A 200 0.04 -19.62 -16.28
CA ASN A 200 0.73 -18.34 -16.13
C ASN A 200 0.04 -17.46 -15.06
N LEU A 201 -1.29 -17.40 -15.07
CA LEU A 201 -2.07 -16.65 -14.07
C LEU A 201 -1.90 -17.21 -12.65
N LEU A 202 -1.87 -18.54 -12.50
CA LEU A 202 -1.60 -19.21 -11.22
C LEU A 202 -0.18 -18.93 -10.72
N GLY A 203 0.81 -18.91 -11.62
CA GLY A 203 2.19 -18.55 -11.29
C GLY A 203 2.32 -17.14 -10.71
N VAL A 204 1.47 -16.19 -11.15
CA VAL A 204 1.39 -14.85 -10.56
C VAL A 204 0.75 -14.87 -9.17
N ARG A 205 -0.29 -15.70 -8.95
CA ARG A 205 -0.94 -15.86 -7.63
C ARG A 205 -0.05 -16.55 -6.58
N MET A 206 0.80 -17.50 -6.97
CA MET A 206 1.67 -18.22 -6.03
C MET A 206 2.70 -17.31 -5.35
N CYS A 207 3.26 -16.32 -6.06
CA CYS A 207 4.11 -15.28 -5.47
C CYS A 207 3.39 -14.48 -4.35
N ARG A 208 2.06 -14.40 -4.42
CA ARG A 208 1.22 -13.62 -3.50
C ARG A 208 1.02 -14.29 -2.14
N MET A 209 1.00 -15.63 -2.09
CA MET A 209 0.93 -16.35 -0.82
C MET A 209 2.22 -16.19 -0.01
N GLN A 210 3.39 -16.05 -0.65
CA GLN A 210 4.64 -15.80 0.10
C GLN A 210 4.71 -14.39 0.68
N PHE A 211 4.19 -13.37 -0.02
CA PHE A 211 4.18 -11.98 0.48
C PHE A 211 3.32 -11.77 1.74
N ILE A 212 2.23 -12.54 1.87
CA ILE A 212 1.33 -12.49 3.04
C ILE A 212 1.73 -13.54 4.09
N CYS A 213 2.15 -14.75 3.66
CA CYS A 213 2.45 -15.86 4.56
C CYS A 213 3.87 -15.80 5.15
N GLN A 214 4.87 -15.18 4.51
CA GLN A 214 6.17 -14.94 5.15
C GLN A 214 6.08 -13.96 6.32
N ASN A 215 5.14 -13.02 6.29
CA ASN A 215 4.85 -12.14 7.43
C ASN A 215 4.14 -12.87 8.58
N GLY A 216 3.37 -13.93 8.31
CA GLY A 216 2.79 -14.81 9.33
C GLY A 216 3.74 -15.90 9.86
N LEU A 217 4.66 -16.40 9.02
CA LEU A 217 5.61 -17.46 9.38
C LEU A 217 6.86 -16.95 10.09
N MET A 218 7.29 -15.70 9.87
CA MET A 218 8.37 -15.11 10.68
C MET A 218 7.95 -14.91 12.15
N GLN A 219 6.67 -14.71 12.45
CA GLN A 219 6.19 -14.73 13.85
C GLN A 219 6.17 -16.14 14.46
N LYS A 220 5.90 -17.19 13.67
CA LYS A 220 5.93 -18.59 14.15
C LYS A 220 7.34 -19.17 14.31
N HIS A 221 8.35 -18.66 13.58
CA HIS A 221 9.72 -19.17 13.72
C HIS A 221 10.53 -18.51 14.84
N GLN A 222 10.13 -17.32 15.32
CA GLN A 222 10.75 -16.73 16.51
C GLN A 222 10.14 -17.22 17.84
N THR A 223 8.88 -17.67 17.85
CA THR A 223 8.26 -18.30 19.05
C THR A 223 8.71 -19.75 19.26
N LYS A 224 9.30 -20.41 18.27
CA LYS A 224 9.85 -21.78 18.41
C LYS A 224 11.33 -21.86 18.80
N LYS A 225 12.01 -20.73 19.02
CA LYS A 225 13.41 -20.67 19.51
C LYS A 225 13.55 -20.08 20.92
N ARG A 226 12.44 -19.90 21.64
CA ARG A 226 12.43 -19.58 23.08
C ARG A 226 11.59 -20.61 23.83
N PHE A 227 12.03 -21.86 23.75
CA PHE A 227 11.84 -22.88 24.77
C PHE A 227 13.13 -23.69 24.80
#